data_AF-A0A218PQP7-F1
#
_entry.id   AF-A0A218PQP7-F1
#
_cell.length_a   1.000
_cell.length_b   1.000
_cell.length_c   1.000
_cell.angle_alpha   90.00
_cell.angle_beta   90.00
_cell.angle_gamma   90.00
#
_symmetry.space_group_name_H-M   'P 1'
#
loop_
_entity.id
_entity.type
_entity.pdbx_description
1 polymer ?
#
loop_
_entity_poly.entity_id
_entity_poly.type
_entity_poly.pdbx_seq_one_letter_code
_entity_poly.pdbx_strand_id
1 'polypeptide(L)'
;MLQTTPLSAEPDVHTAKFWLPHCQKSDMACIGYLQALLDINNLERENGYHVQWCAPEIIKLEDLRVVIVRKLKAEPDSLSSPFVRVATNALITAYPCLEDLVK
;
A
#
# COMPACT_ATOMS: atom_id res chain seq x y z
N MET A 1 33.25 -17.18 -28.35
CA MET A 1 32.67 -16.00 -27.66
C MET A 1 31.45 -16.51 -26.88
N LEU A 2 31.48 -16.46 -25.55
CA LEU A 2 30.34 -16.83 -24.72
C LEU A 2 29.39 -15.62 -24.64
N GLN A 3 28.23 -15.71 -25.28
CA GLN A 3 27.16 -14.74 -25.12
C GLN A 3 26.51 -14.97 -23.74
N THR A 4 26.75 -14.07 -22.81
CA THR A 4 25.99 -14.02 -21.56
C THR A 4 24.63 -13.39 -21.86
N THR A 5 23.58 -14.21 -21.93
CA THR A 5 22.20 -13.76 -21.88
C THR A 5 22.04 -12.91 -20.60
N PRO A 6 21.48 -11.69 -20.65
CA PRO A 6 21.20 -10.96 -19.42
C PRO A 6 20.19 -11.79 -18.64
N LEU A 7 20.55 -12.22 -17.43
CA LEU A 7 19.58 -12.71 -16.45
C LEU A 7 18.52 -11.62 -16.32
N SER A 8 17.32 -11.88 -16.85
CA SER A 8 16.16 -11.04 -16.58
C SER A 8 15.97 -11.07 -15.07
N ALA A 9 16.29 -9.96 -14.41
CA ALA A 9 16.07 -9.84 -12.98
C ALA A 9 14.57 -10.03 -12.74
N GLU A 10 14.20 -11.02 -11.92
CA GLU A 10 12.81 -11.23 -11.53
C GLU A 10 12.26 -9.93 -10.94
N PRO A 11 11.00 -9.57 -11.23
CA PRO A 11 10.41 -8.38 -10.65
C PRO A 11 10.41 -8.48 -9.11
N ASP A 12 10.97 -7.46 -8.44
CA ASP A 12 10.94 -7.40 -6.99
C ASP A 12 9.51 -7.11 -6.51
N VAL A 13 8.84 -8.18 -6.07
CA VAL A 13 7.46 -8.19 -5.57
C VAL A 13 7.26 -7.33 -4.33
N HIS A 14 8.32 -6.87 -3.67
CA HIS A 14 8.19 -5.99 -2.52
C HIS A 14 8.09 -4.52 -2.93
N THR A 15 8.48 -4.16 -4.15
CA THR A 15 8.56 -2.75 -4.57
C THR A 15 7.23 -2.14 -4.96
N ALA A 16 7.07 -0.84 -4.69
CA ALA A 16 5.96 -0.03 -5.18
C ALA A 16 5.82 -0.05 -6.70
N LYS A 17 6.94 -0.15 -7.43
CA LYS A 17 6.98 -0.29 -8.90
C LYS A 17 6.26 -1.55 -9.37
N PHE A 18 6.42 -2.67 -8.68
CA PHE A 18 5.73 -3.92 -9.00
C PHE A 18 4.21 -3.77 -8.84
N TRP A 19 3.76 -3.21 -7.71
CA TRP A 19 2.34 -3.16 -7.35
C TRP A 19 1.54 -2.05 -8.04
N LEU A 20 2.16 -0.94 -8.47
CA LEU A 20 1.46 0.16 -9.13
C LEU A 20 0.56 -0.28 -10.30
N PRO A 21 1.01 -1.06 -11.30
CA PRO A 21 0.13 -1.51 -12.39
C PRO A 21 -1.00 -2.43 -11.93
N HIS A 22 -0.77 -3.28 -10.93
CA HIS A 22 -1.80 -4.15 -10.33
C HIS A 22 -2.92 -3.30 -9.70
N CYS A 23 -2.52 -2.30 -8.92
CA CYS A 23 -3.47 -1.39 -8.28
C CYS A 23 -4.14 -0.43 -9.25
N GLN A 24 -3.50 -0.04 -10.36
CA GLN A 24 -4.16 0.74 -11.41
C GLN A 24 -5.26 -0.06 -12.12
N LYS A 25 -5.02 -1.34 -12.39
CA LYS A 25 -5.98 -2.25 -13.03
C LYS A 25 -7.09 -2.75 -12.10
N SER A 26 -6.93 -2.53 -10.79
CA SER A 26 -7.82 -3.08 -9.76
C SER A 26 -7.94 -4.60 -9.86
N ASP A 27 -6.81 -5.27 -10.07
CA ASP A 27 -6.80 -6.73 -10.15
C ASP A 27 -6.83 -7.39 -8.76
N MET A 28 -7.08 -8.71 -8.76
CA MET A 28 -7.22 -9.49 -7.53
C MET A 28 -5.95 -9.50 -6.67
N ALA A 29 -4.77 -9.27 -7.24
CA ALA A 29 -3.54 -9.20 -6.46
C ALA A 29 -3.55 -7.93 -5.60
N CYS A 30 -3.82 -6.76 -6.21
CA CYS A 30 -3.91 -5.53 -5.42
C CYS A 30 -5.09 -5.58 -4.43
N ILE A 31 -6.27 -6.01 -4.87
CA ILE A 31 -7.45 -6.08 -3.99
C ILE A 31 -7.21 -7.01 -2.80
N GLY A 32 -6.63 -8.20 -3.01
CA GLY A 32 -6.29 -9.12 -1.92
C GLY A 32 -5.26 -8.54 -0.95
N TYR A 33 -4.27 -7.81 -1.47
CA TYR A 33 -3.29 -7.13 -0.62
C TYR A 33 -3.93 -6.03 0.24
N LEU A 34 -4.80 -5.20 -0.36
CA LEU A 34 -5.49 -4.14 0.36
C LEU A 34 -6.45 -4.68 1.42
N GLN A 35 -7.13 -5.79 1.13
CA GLN A 35 -7.95 -6.49 2.11
C GLN A 35 -7.11 -6.96 3.29
N ALA A 36 -5.97 -7.61 3.05
CA ALA A 36 -5.07 -8.06 4.12
C ALA A 36 -4.55 -6.88 4.98
N LEU A 37 -4.20 -5.75 4.34
CA LEU A 37 -3.77 -4.55 5.06
C LEU A 37 -4.87 -3.98 5.95
N LEU A 38 -6.12 -3.95 5.46
CA LEU A 38 -7.28 -3.49 6.23
C LEU A 38 -7.62 -4.46 7.38
N ASP A 39 -7.57 -5.77 7.13
CA ASP A 39 -7.87 -6.79 8.14
C ASP A 39 -6.87 -6.76 9.29
N ILE A 40 -5.58 -6.62 8.99
CA ILE A 40 -4.54 -6.48 10.02
C ILE A 40 -4.78 -5.21 10.84
N ASN A 41 -5.05 -4.07 10.19
CA ASN A 41 -5.31 -2.81 10.89
C ASN A 41 -6.55 -2.89 11.79
N ASN A 42 -7.63 -3.51 11.30
CA ASN A 42 -8.86 -3.68 12.08
C ASN A 42 -8.65 -4.63 13.26
N LEU A 43 -7.96 -5.76 13.04
CA LEU A 43 -7.62 -6.71 14.10
C LEU A 43 -6.75 -6.06 15.18
N GLU A 44 -5.75 -5.26 14.81
CA GLU A 44 -4.90 -4.54 15.77
C GLU A 44 -5.74 -3.55 16.60
N ARG A 45 -6.62 -2.79 15.94
CA ARG A 45 -7.52 -1.85 16.62
C ARG A 45 -8.49 -2.55 17.58
N GLU A 46 -9.09 -3.65 17.17
CA GLU A 46 -10.00 -4.45 17.99
C GLU A 46 -9.33 -5.01 19.25
N ASN A 47 -8.03 -5.32 19.16
CA ASN A 47 -7.23 -5.75 20.30
C ASN A 47 -6.71 -4.59 21.17
N GLY A 48 -7.07 -3.34 20.85
CA GLY A 48 -6.64 -2.15 21.59
C GLY A 48 -5.18 -1.76 21.35
N TYR A 49 -4.56 -2.25 20.27
CA TYR A 49 -3.23 -1.78 19.85
C TYR A 49 -3.34 -0.45 19.11
N HIS A 50 -2.29 0.39 19.25
CA HIS A 50 -2.17 1.61 18.49
C HIS A 50 -1.90 1.28 17.02
N VAL A 51 -2.76 1.77 16.13
CA VAL A 51 -2.66 1.61 14.68
C VAL A 51 -2.12 2.88 14.04
N GLN A 52 -1.39 2.74 12.93
CA GLN A 52 -0.77 3.89 12.27
C GLN A 52 -1.78 4.77 11.52
N TRP A 53 -2.89 4.19 11.09
CA TRP A 53 -3.96 4.87 10.37
C TRP A 53 -5.33 4.36 10.82
N CYS A 54 -6.32 5.23 10.79
CA CYS A 54 -7.64 4.94 11.33
C CYS A 54 -8.66 4.82 10.21
N ALA A 55 -8.87 3.57 9.77
CA ALA A 55 -9.92 3.23 8.82
C ALA A 55 -11.30 3.73 9.34
N PRO A 56 -12.09 4.43 8.51
CA PRO A 56 -13.51 4.67 8.78
C PRO A 56 -14.26 3.36 9.00
N GLU A 57 -15.34 3.38 9.79
CA GLU A 57 -16.17 2.19 10.05
C GLU A 57 -16.69 1.55 8.75
N ILE A 58 -16.97 2.37 7.74
CA ILE A 58 -17.39 1.92 6.42
C ILE A 58 -16.35 2.43 5.42
N ILE A 59 -15.41 1.57 5.05
CA ILE A 59 -14.42 1.83 4.00
C ILE A 59 -14.52 0.79 2.88
N LYS A 60 -14.48 1.24 1.63
CA LYS A 60 -14.39 0.34 0.47
C LYS A 60 -12.92 0.17 0.10
N LEU A 61 -12.52 -1.05 -0.27
CA LEU A 61 -11.16 -1.32 -0.77
C LEU A 61 -10.79 -0.43 -1.96
N GLU A 62 -11.79 -0.05 -2.76
CA GLU A 62 -11.62 0.88 -3.88
C GLU A 62 -11.15 2.27 -3.43
N ASP A 63 -11.59 2.76 -2.26
CA ASP A 63 -11.15 4.05 -1.72
C ASP A 63 -9.67 3.98 -1.30
N LEU A 64 -9.29 2.88 -0.62
CA LEU A 64 -7.88 2.60 -0.27
C LEU A 64 -7.00 2.56 -1.53
N ARG A 65 -7.46 1.84 -2.57
CA ARG A 65 -6.77 1.72 -3.86
C ARG A 65 -6.53 3.09 -4.49
N VAL A 66 -7.56 3.93 -4.55
CA VAL A 66 -7.47 5.27 -5.16
C VAL A 66 -6.47 6.14 -4.40
N VAL A 67 -6.49 6.12 -3.07
CA VAL A 67 -5.53 6.86 -2.22
C VAL A 67 -4.09 6.41 -2.51
N ILE A 68 -3.85 5.10 -2.51
CA ILE A 68 -2.50 4.53 -2.71
C ILE A 68 -1.99 4.80 -4.13
N VAL A 69 -2.83 4.62 -5.16
CA VAL A 69 -2.45 4.91 -6.56
C VAL A 69 -2.13 6.38 -6.75
N ARG A 70 -2.87 7.30 -6.10
CA ARG A 70 -2.56 8.74 -6.15
C ARG A 70 -1.19 9.03 -5.52
N LYS A 71 -0.88 8.47 -4.36
CA LYS A 71 0.42 8.63 -3.70
C LYS A 71 1.57 8.14 -4.58
N LEU A 72 1.44 6.92 -5.12
CA LEU A 72 2.46 6.31 -5.98
C LEU A 72 2.73 7.10 -7.27
N LYS A 73 1.69 7.72 -7.85
CA LYS A 73 1.83 8.58 -9.03
C LYS A 73 2.46 9.94 -8.70
N ALA A 74 2.20 10.47 -7.51
CA ALA A 74 2.75 11.76 -7.07
C ALA A 74 4.24 11.66 -6.69
N GLU A 75 4.71 10.48 -6.28
CA GLU A 75 6.07 10.27 -5.77
C GLU A 75 6.80 9.19 -6.58
N PRO A 76 7.20 9.46 -7.83
CA PRO A 76 7.87 8.48 -8.70
C PRO A 76 9.18 7.96 -8.11
N ASP A 77 9.88 8.77 -7.32
CA ASP A 77 11.12 8.37 -6.62
C ASP A 77 10.86 7.30 -5.55
N SER A 78 9.63 7.21 -5.04
CA SER A 78 9.25 6.20 -4.05
C SER A 78 8.98 4.82 -4.67
N LEU A 79 8.95 4.69 -6.00
CA LEU A 79 8.60 3.42 -6.65
C LEU A 79 9.62 2.30 -6.41
N SER A 80 10.87 2.63 -6.08
CA SER A 80 11.89 1.66 -5.64
C SER A 80 11.71 1.23 -4.18
N SER A 81 10.84 1.90 -3.41
CA SER A 81 10.60 1.60 -2.01
C SER A 81 9.67 0.39 -1.83
N PRO A 82 9.67 -0.24 -0.65
CA PRO A 82 8.68 -1.25 -0.32
C PRO A 82 7.25 -0.71 -0.46
N PHE A 83 6.39 -1.44 -1.17
CA PHE A 83 5.00 -1.04 -1.44
C PHE A 83 4.22 -0.81 -0.15
N VAL A 84 4.35 -1.71 0.84
CA VAL A 84 3.69 -1.58 2.14
C VAL A 84 3.98 -0.23 2.80
N ARG A 85 5.24 0.25 2.73
CA ARG A 85 5.65 1.52 3.33
C ARG A 85 4.96 2.69 2.63
N VAL A 86 4.96 2.69 1.30
CA VAL A 86 4.34 3.78 0.51
C VAL A 86 2.83 3.77 0.68
N ALA A 87 2.22 2.59 0.66
CA ALA A 87 0.79 2.40 0.89
C ALA A 87 0.37 2.87 2.29
N THR A 88 1.04 2.41 3.34
CA THR A 88 0.75 2.84 4.71
C THR A 88 0.94 4.35 4.87
N ASN A 89 2.00 4.95 4.33
CA ASN A 89 2.18 6.41 4.36
C ASN A 89 1.04 7.17 3.67
N ALA A 90 0.51 6.62 2.57
CA ALA A 90 -0.67 7.18 1.90
C ALA A 90 -1.89 7.15 2.82
N LEU A 91 -2.10 6.03 3.51
CA LEU A 91 -3.24 5.82 4.40
C LEU A 91 -3.14 6.64 5.69
N ILE A 92 -1.95 6.80 6.29
CA ILE A 92 -1.71 7.72 7.42
C ILE A 92 -2.14 9.14 7.05
N THR A 93 -1.78 9.58 5.84
CA THR A 93 -2.11 10.93 5.37
C THR A 93 -3.61 11.10 5.10
N ALA A 94 -4.26 10.08 4.52
CA ALA A 94 -5.67 10.15 4.14
C ALA A 94 -6.64 9.88 5.30
N TYR A 95 -6.22 9.05 6.26
CA TYR A 95 -7.02 8.56 7.37
C TYR A 95 -6.23 8.65 8.68
N PRO A 96 -5.85 9.86 9.12
CA PRO A 96 -5.12 10.03 10.37
C PRO A 96 -5.99 9.60 11.56
N CYS A 97 -5.37 9.02 12.59
CA CYS A 97 -6.06 8.76 13.84
C CYS A 97 -6.32 10.06 14.60
N LEU A 98 -7.58 10.30 15.00
CA LEU A 98 -7.99 11.53 15.67
C LEU A 98 -7.24 11.77 16.99
N GLU A 99 -6.83 10.70 17.67
CA GLU A 99 -6.02 10.74 18.89
C GLU A 99 -4.63 11.38 18.66
N ASP A 100 -4.11 11.32 17.43
CA ASP A 100 -2.83 11.92 17.04
C ASP A 100 -2.96 13.39 16.60
N LEU A 101 -4.19 13.89 16.41
CA LEU A 101 -4.47 15.28 15.99
C LEU A 101 -4.71 16.23 17.17
N VAL A 102 -4.76 15.71 18.41
CA VAL A 102 -5.03 16.47 19.65
C VAL A 102 -3.73 16.82 20.41
N LYS A 103 -2.55 16.50 19.86
CA LYS A 103 -1.25 16.91 20.39
C LYS A 103 -0.68 18.10 19.63
#